data_AF-A0A5E6XCV9-F1
#
_entry.id   AF-A0A5E6XCV9-F1
#
_cell.length_a   1.000
_cell.length_b   1.000
_cell.length_c   1.000
_cell.angle_alpha   90.00
_cell.angle_beta   90.00
_cell.angle_gamma   90.00
#
_symmetry.space_group_name_H-M   'P 1'
#
loop_
_entity.id
_entity.type
_entity.pdbx_description
1 polymer ?
#
loop_
_entity_poly.entity_id
_entity_poly.type
_entity_poly.pdbx_seq_one_letter_code
_entity_poly.pdbx_strand_id
1 'polypeptide(L)'
;MDFFALEERVGSYGSGGYLFLEAFLTKLLQIEAAHYGQEVNSLDTHTSLFEAVAPKGIGDLSTPIFIEYIFTATKDKVKSLLDSFRMHGEPGFGLLIIAPKMPESTLSYILHEPDAHGRASVFIWGEKKINDLMRKHKDEVSKLTDSLFSLRLEMAVTRPTKPWLEERDKLIKLVAEQYRSGSFSLVLGAGVSSSAGLPDWNTLLNSLFVSMLAQENIGGDKSDTAQVSQIVSRLMEVDGPSALMLARYIRKGLSVGSPTEQQSFIEAITHQLYSLRNEDFQIESELITAIARLCTPTRTGAKVKSILTYNFDDFIERTLSGRGLVHKSIFEEFETPSAEELPIYHVHGFLPETRDKYSNLDRCTLVFSEEGYHLIYRDSYHWSNLVQLNGFKETSCLMIGLSLTDPNLRRLLEIASKSIEKPKHFAFMRRLTSKKFKSGDRGHQLKIPSLVIDRFLDRHHSTNEELMRELGVTVIWYEEYGDIPKILNRIREG
;
A
#
# COMPACT_ATOMS: atom_id res chain seq x y z
N MET A 1 0.21 29.62 19.65
CA MET A 1 0.16 28.19 19.39
C MET A 1 1.55 27.65 19.63
N ASP A 2 1.68 26.63 20.46
CA ASP A 2 2.93 25.89 20.69
C ASP A 2 2.92 24.57 19.91
N PHE A 3 4.04 23.86 19.90
CA PHE A 3 4.19 22.60 19.18
C PHE A 3 3.20 21.52 19.67
N PHE A 4 2.90 21.49 20.97
CA PHE A 4 1.94 20.55 21.55
C PHE A 4 0.52 20.76 20.99
N ALA A 5 0.04 22.01 20.94
CA ALA A 5 -1.28 22.31 20.37
C ALA A 5 -1.34 22.02 18.85
N LEU A 6 -0.23 22.21 18.13
CA LEU A 6 -0.12 21.81 16.72
C LEU A 6 -0.25 20.29 16.57
N GLU A 7 0.43 19.52 17.42
CA GLU A 7 0.37 18.06 17.40
C GLU A 7 -1.04 17.54 17.68
N GLU A 8 -1.74 18.10 18.66
CA GLU A 8 -3.14 17.72 18.95
C GLU A 8 -4.06 18.00 17.74
N ARG A 9 -3.90 19.18 17.11
CA ARG A 9 -4.63 19.54 15.89
C ARG A 9 -4.32 18.57 14.75
N VAL A 10 -3.06 18.18 14.59
CA VAL A 10 -2.62 17.27 13.54
C VAL A 10 -3.05 15.81 13.82
N GLY A 11 -3.13 15.41 15.08
CA GLY A 11 -3.64 14.09 15.50
C GLY A 11 -5.09 13.84 15.07
N SER A 12 -5.88 14.90 14.83
CA SER A 12 -7.23 14.79 14.27
C SER A 12 -7.27 14.32 12.80
N TYR A 13 -6.15 14.38 12.08
CA TYR A 13 -6.02 13.95 10.68
C TYR A 13 -5.60 12.48 10.50
N GLY A 14 -5.59 11.67 11.57
CA GLY A 14 -5.30 10.24 11.49
C GLY A 14 -3.80 9.90 11.44
N SER A 15 -3.45 8.71 10.91
CA SER A 15 -2.06 8.21 10.95
C SER A 15 -1.06 8.99 10.09
N GLY A 16 -1.54 9.78 9.13
CA GLY A 16 -0.73 10.67 8.29
C GLY A 16 -0.27 11.95 8.99
N GLY A 17 -0.53 12.12 10.29
CA GLY A 17 -0.20 13.32 11.06
C GLY A 17 1.27 13.74 10.98
N TYR A 18 2.21 12.78 10.99
CA TYR A 18 3.64 13.09 10.92
C TYR A 18 4.04 13.81 9.61
N LEU A 19 3.37 13.50 8.50
CA LEU A 19 3.62 14.16 7.20
C LEU A 19 3.15 15.62 7.21
N PHE A 20 2.08 15.94 7.95
CA PHE A 20 1.67 17.33 8.18
C PHE A 20 2.65 18.07 9.08
N LEU A 21 3.21 17.40 10.09
CA LEU A 21 4.26 17.98 10.94
C LEU A 21 5.55 18.21 10.14
N GLU A 22 5.96 17.27 9.29
CA GLU A 22 7.10 17.41 8.37
C GLU A 22 6.92 18.63 7.45
N ALA A 23 5.77 18.74 6.80
CA ALA A 23 5.44 19.87 5.93
C ALA A 23 5.45 21.20 6.68
N PHE A 24 4.85 21.24 7.87
CA PHE A 24 4.85 22.42 8.73
C PHE A 24 6.27 22.84 9.14
N LEU A 25 7.07 21.88 9.64
CA LEU A 25 8.45 22.15 10.06
C LEU A 25 9.28 22.62 8.86
N THR A 26 9.19 21.96 7.71
CA THR A 26 9.87 22.38 6.48
C THR A 26 9.56 23.83 6.13
N LYS A 27 8.29 24.23 6.18
CA LYS A 27 7.88 25.61 5.88
C LYS A 27 8.32 26.61 6.94
N LEU A 28 8.28 26.23 8.22
CA LEU A 28 8.83 27.04 9.31
C LEU A 28 10.33 27.31 9.11
N LEU A 29 11.10 26.29 8.71
CA LEU A 29 12.52 26.44 8.40
C LEU A 29 12.76 27.31 7.18
N GLN A 30 11.92 27.20 6.13
CA GLN A 30 11.99 28.09 4.96
C GLN A 30 11.76 29.55 5.33
N ILE A 31 10.81 29.83 6.24
CA ILE A 31 10.55 31.20 6.74
C ILE A 31 11.75 31.72 7.54
N GLU A 32 12.32 30.92 8.43
CA GLU A 32 13.51 31.32 9.18
C GLU A 32 14.69 31.56 8.23
N ALA A 33 14.96 30.67 7.29
CA ALA A 33 16.05 30.81 6.33
C ALA A 33 15.90 32.08 5.47
N ALA A 34 14.69 32.39 5.00
CA ALA A 34 14.42 33.58 4.20
C ALA A 34 14.78 34.88 4.94
N HIS A 35 14.58 34.96 6.26
CA HIS A 35 14.97 36.12 7.07
C HIS A 35 16.47 36.36 7.10
N TYR A 36 17.29 35.32 6.91
CA TYR A 36 18.75 35.38 6.88
C TYR A 36 19.32 35.37 5.46
N GLY A 37 18.47 35.44 4.42
CA GLY A 37 18.89 35.31 3.01
C GLY A 37 19.41 33.92 2.66
N GLN A 38 19.04 32.91 3.45
CA GLN A 38 19.33 31.49 3.24
C GLN A 38 18.12 30.79 2.61
N GLU A 39 18.32 29.55 2.16
CA GLU A 39 17.27 28.75 1.52
C GLU A 39 17.28 27.32 2.07
N VAL A 40 16.08 26.76 2.25
CA VAL A 40 15.85 25.36 2.64
C VAL A 40 15.07 24.68 1.54
N ASN A 41 15.69 23.67 0.93
CA ASN A 41 15.11 22.90 -0.17
C ASN A 41 14.70 21.53 0.34
N SER A 42 13.45 21.16 0.13
CA SER A 42 12.98 19.79 0.39
C SER A 42 13.70 18.83 -0.55
N LEU A 43 14.19 17.73 0.02
CA LEU A 43 14.75 16.62 -0.72
C LEU A 43 13.70 15.54 -0.92
N ASP A 44 13.90 14.74 -1.95
CA ASP A 44 12.99 13.68 -2.31
C ASP A 44 13.33 12.43 -1.50
N THR A 45 12.45 12.07 -0.56
CA THR A 45 12.61 10.94 0.36
C THR A 45 12.72 9.57 -0.32
N HIS A 46 12.37 9.45 -1.60
CA HIS A 46 12.56 8.22 -2.37
C HIS A 46 14.00 8.05 -2.89
N THR A 47 14.79 9.13 -2.92
CA THR A 47 16.13 9.13 -3.53
C THR A 47 17.22 9.73 -2.65
N SER A 48 16.83 10.45 -1.61
CA SER A 48 17.71 11.09 -0.64
C SER A 48 17.62 10.39 0.71
N LEU A 49 18.75 10.30 1.40
CA LEU A 49 18.81 9.84 2.79
C LEU A 49 18.16 10.82 3.77
N PHE A 50 18.12 12.10 3.40
CA PHE A 50 17.63 13.22 4.21
C PHE A 50 16.39 13.87 3.59
N GLU A 51 15.55 14.48 4.43
CA GLU A 51 14.28 15.10 4.04
C GLU A 51 14.43 16.53 3.50
N ALA A 52 15.46 17.27 3.91
CA ALA A 52 15.75 18.60 3.37
C ALA A 52 17.24 18.95 3.40
N VAL A 53 17.61 19.99 2.66
CA VAL A 53 18.97 20.54 2.64
C VAL A 53 18.92 22.06 2.73
N ALA A 54 19.84 22.62 3.51
CA ALA A 54 20.10 24.05 3.64
C ALA A 54 21.53 24.33 3.13
N PRO A 55 21.73 24.63 1.83
CA PRO A 55 23.06 24.72 1.23
C PRO A 55 23.94 25.84 1.79
N LYS A 56 23.33 26.88 2.38
CA LYS A 56 24.01 28.03 3.00
C LYS A 56 23.86 28.07 4.53
N GLY A 57 23.38 26.98 5.12
CA GLY A 57 22.99 26.91 6.53
C GLY A 57 21.62 27.49 6.84
N ILE A 58 21.29 27.56 8.13
CA ILE A 58 19.98 27.98 8.63
C ILE A 58 20.10 28.79 9.94
N GLY A 59 19.57 30.01 9.91
CA GLY A 59 19.66 30.96 11.02
C GLY A 59 21.11 31.28 11.37
N ASP A 60 21.48 31.05 12.62
CA ASP A 60 22.84 31.27 13.13
C ASP A 60 23.85 30.23 12.63
N LEU A 61 23.37 29.11 12.06
CA LEU A 61 24.23 28.08 11.47
C LEU A 61 24.58 28.49 10.04
N SER A 62 25.87 28.75 9.77
CA SER A 62 26.35 29.22 8.46
C SER A 62 26.96 28.12 7.59
N THR A 63 27.01 26.88 8.08
CA THR A 63 27.53 25.73 7.33
C THR A 63 26.41 25.09 6.49
N PRO A 64 26.71 24.54 5.30
CA PRO A 64 25.76 23.70 4.56
C PRO A 64 25.28 22.53 5.42
N ILE A 65 23.98 22.26 5.49
CA ILE A 65 23.40 21.30 6.43
C ILE A 65 22.32 20.44 5.75
N PHE A 66 22.36 19.13 6.00
CA PHE A 66 21.22 18.23 5.76
C PHE A 66 20.28 18.21 6.96
N ILE A 67 18.99 18.06 6.71
CA ILE A 67 17.94 18.13 7.73
C ILE A 67 17.14 16.82 7.70
N GLU A 68 16.95 16.24 8.88
CA GLU A 68 16.10 15.07 9.11
C GLU A 68 15.14 15.36 10.28
N TYR A 69 13.86 15.08 10.08
CA TYR A 69 12.81 15.15 11.09
C TYR A 69 12.65 13.78 11.76
N ILE A 70 12.69 13.73 13.09
CA ILE A 70 12.47 12.48 13.86
C ILE A 70 11.38 12.71 14.89
N PHE A 71 10.21 12.12 14.65
CA PHE A 71 9.04 12.29 15.53
C PHE A 71 8.95 11.22 16.62
N THR A 72 9.52 10.03 16.39
CA THR A 72 9.58 8.90 17.33
C THR A 72 11.01 8.36 17.36
N ALA A 73 11.86 9.00 18.15
CA ALA A 73 13.27 8.65 18.19
C ALA A 73 13.55 7.52 19.18
N THR A 74 14.14 6.44 18.68
CA THR A 74 14.88 5.45 19.49
C THR A 74 16.37 5.71 19.37
N LYS A 75 17.15 5.30 20.39
CA LYS A 75 18.63 5.43 20.34
C LYS A 75 19.21 4.79 19.08
N ASP A 76 18.72 3.60 18.73
CA ASP A 76 19.20 2.85 17.56
C ASP A 76 18.92 3.58 16.24
N LYS A 77 17.77 4.26 16.14
CA LYS A 77 17.40 5.00 14.95
C LYS A 77 18.31 6.22 14.73
N VAL A 78 18.58 6.97 15.79
CA VAL A 78 19.49 8.12 15.70
C VAL A 78 20.91 7.64 15.38
N LYS A 79 21.35 6.54 15.99
CA LYS A 79 22.66 5.93 15.70
C LYS A 79 22.77 5.48 14.23
N SER A 80 21.77 4.77 13.72
CA SER A 80 21.71 4.34 12.32
C SER A 80 21.73 5.52 11.33
N LEU A 81 21.04 6.61 11.66
CA LEU A 81 21.06 7.84 10.87
C LEU A 81 22.46 8.48 10.86
N LEU A 82 23.11 8.57 12.02
CA LEU A 82 24.46 9.10 12.15
C LEU A 82 25.46 8.25 11.38
N ASP A 83 25.37 6.92 11.48
CA ASP A 83 26.23 6.00 10.73
C ASP A 83 26.01 6.14 9.21
N SER A 84 24.75 6.26 8.78
CA SER A 84 24.39 6.48 7.38
C SER A 84 24.96 7.79 6.85
N PHE A 85 24.85 8.88 7.62
CA PHE A 85 25.41 10.18 7.30
C PHE A 85 26.94 10.16 7.27
N ARG A 86 27.58 9.48 8.22
CA ARG A 86 29.05 9.32 8.23
C ARG A 86 29.56 8.55 7.03
N MET A 87 28.79 7.58 6.53
CA MET A 87 29.19 6.78 5.37
C MET A 87 28.86 7.42 4.02
N HIS A 88 27.74 8.13 3.89
CA HIS A 88 27.21 8.60 2.60
C HIS A 88 27.03 10.13 2.52
N GLY A 89 27.24 10.86 3.61
CA GLY A 89 27.10 12.31 3.65
C GLY A 89 28.17 13.01 2.81
N GLU A 90 27.77 14.13 2.19
CA GLU A 90 28.71 14.94 1.43
C GLU A 90 29.74 15.63 2.33
N PRO A 91 31.05 15.54 2.02
CA PRO A 91 32.08 16.22 2.81
C PRO A 91 31.84 17.73 2.90
N GLY A 92 31.85 18.28 4.12
CA GLY A 92 31.63 19.71 4.37
C GLY A 92 30.19 20.09 4.69
N PHE A 93 29.24 19.14 4.61
CA PHE A 93 27.90 19.32 5.15
C PHE A 93 27.82 18.90 6.62
N GLY A 94 27.03 19.61 7.41
CA GLY A 94 26.57 19.19 8.74
C GLY A 94 25.24 18.45 8.67
N LEU A 95 24.80 17.89 9.79
CA LEU A 95 23.49 17.25 9.94
C LEU A 95 22.71 17.95 11.05
N LEU A 96 21.48 18.38 10.74
CA LEU A 96 20.53 18.92 11.71
C LEU A 96 19.40 17.92 11.91
N ILE A 97 19.29 17.40 13.12
CA ILE A 97 18.22 16.50 13.54
C ILE A 97 17.16 17.32 14.28
N ILE A 98 15.94 17.35 13.76
CA ILE A 98 14.81 18.01 14.41
C ILE A 98 13.98 16.94 15.09
N ALA A 99 14.09 16.86 16.41
CA ALA A 99 13.50 15.80 17.22
C ALA A 99 12.67 16.38 18.38
N PRO A 100 11.49 16.95 18.09
CA PRO A 100 10.70 17.67 19.08
C PRO A 100 10.17 16.78 20.21
N LYS A 101 9.96 15.47 19.98
CA LYS A 101 9.47 14.53 21.00
C LYS A 101 10.56 13.87 21.85
N MET A 102 11.84 14.20 21.63
CA MET A 102 12.92 13.59 22.40
C MET A 102 13.18 14.31 23.72
N PRO A 103 13.33 13.56 24.85
CA PRO A 103 13.82 14.14 26.09
C PRO A 103 15.23 14.72 25.89
N GLU A 104 15.45 15.95 26.37
CA GLU A 104 16.75 16.65 26.27
C GLU A 104 17.92 15.84 26.84
N SER A 105 17.69 15.01 27.85
CA SER A 105 18.68 14.10 28.45
C SER A 105 19.19 13.02 27.49
N THR A 106 18.39 12.63 26.50
CA THR A 106 18.81 11.65 25.48
C THR A 106 19.59 12.35 24.37
N LEU A 107 19.21 13.59 24.05
CA LEU A 107 19.88 14.40 23.03
C LEU A 107 21.30 14.77 23.44
N SER A 108 21.53 15.09 24.71
CA SER A 108 22.85 15.40 25.23
C SER A 108 23.80 14.20 25.17
N TYR A 109 23.33 12.99 25.50
CA TYR A 109 24.17 11.77 25.47
C TYR A 109 24.67 11.41 24.06
N ILE A 110 23.81 11.54 23.04
CA ILE A 110 24.14 11.15 21.65
C ILE A 110 25.22 12.06 21.05
N LEU A 111 25.28 13.33 21.44
CA LEU A 111 26.30 14.29 20.99
C LEU A 111 27.70 14.05 21.60
N HIS A 112 27.81 13.25 22.67
CA HIS A 112 29.08 12.98 23.35
C HIS A 112 29.82 11.74 22.83
N GLU A 113 29.25 10.98 21.88
CA GLU A 113 30.01 9.91 21.22
C GLU A 113 31.07 10.53 20.29
N PRO A 114 32.37 10.34 20.56
CA PRO A 114 33.43 10.95 19.75
C PRO A 114 33.35 10.44 18.31
N ASP A 115 33.34 11.38 17.37
CA ASP A 115 33.44 11.07 15.95
C ASP A 115 34.85 10.53 15.66
N ALA A 116 34.98 9.22 15.46
CA ALA A 116 36.24 8.57 15.13
C ALA A 116 36.80 9.02 13.76
N HIS A 117 36.01 9.75 12.94
CA HIS A 117 36.38 10.15 11.57
C HIS A 117 36.43 11.68 11.36
N GLY A 118 36.11 12.46 12.40
CA GLY A 118 36.42 13.89 12.51
C GLY A 118 35.95 14.79 11.38
N ARG A 119 34.75 14.59 10.82
CA ARG A 119 34.33 15.33 9.60
C ARG A 119 32.94 15.93 9.52
N ALA A 120 32.07 15.86 10.53
CA ALA A 120 30.79 16.57 10.42
C ALA A 120 30.22 17.10 11.74
N SER A 121 29.78 18.36 11.73
CA SER A 121 29.03 18.97 12.83
C SER A 121 27.59 18.44 12.82
N VAL A 122 27.18 17.83 13.94
CA VAL A 122 25.80 17.38 14.16
C VAL A 122 25.12 18.35 15.12
N PHE A 123 23.96 18.85 14.72
CA PHE A 123 23.11 19.74 15.49
C PHE A 123 21.79 19.05 15.78
N ILE A 124 21.22 19.33 16.95
CA ILE A 124 19.93 18.77 17.34
C ILE A 124 19.03 19.89 17.85
N TRP A 125 17.83 20.00 17.28
CA TRP A 125 16.78 20.91 17.76
C TRP A 125 15.63 20.10 18.35
N GLY A 126 15.44 20.27 19.67
CA GLY A 126 14.29 19.72 20.40
C GLY A 126 13.12 20.71 20.46
N GLU A 127 12.11 20.36 21.26
CA GLU A 127 10.85 21.10 21.37
C GLU A 127 11.04 22.60 21.66
N LYS A 128 11.94 22.94 22.60
CA LYS A 128 12.16 24.34 23.02
C LYS A 128 12.56 25.24 21.85
N LYS A 129 13.53 24.80 21.03
CA LYS A 129 14.02 25.58 19.89
C LYS A 129 12.94 25.76 18.82
N ILE A 130 12.12 24.74 18.59
CA ILE A 130 10.97 24.83 17.68
C ILE A 130 9.91 25.80 18.21
N ASN A 131 9.58 25.73 19.50
CA ASN A 131 8.66 26.66 20.16
C ASN A 131 9.18 28.12 20.16
N ASP A 132 10.50 28.33 20.22
CA ASP A 132 11.11 29.66 20.07
C ASP A 132 10.94 30.20 18.64
N LEU A 133 11.21 29.36 17.62
CA LEU A 133 10.97 29.72 16.22
C LEU A 133 9.50 30.02 15.94
N MET A 134 8.59 29.23 16.48
CA MET A 134 7.15 29.45 16.33
C MET A 134 6.70 30.77 16.98
N ARG A 135 7.31 31.16 18.10
CA ARG A 135 7.04 32.46 18.74
C ARG A 135 7.63 33.64 17.96
N LYS A 136 8.79 33.45 17.34
CA LYS A 136 9.44 34.45 16.49
C LYS A 136 8.60 34.80 15.25
N HIS A 137 8.00 33.79 14.60
CA HIS A 137 7.20 33.91 13.36
C HIS A 137 5.70 33.71 13.61
N LYS A 138 5.16 34.34 14.66
CA LYS A 138 3.81 34.05 15.15
C LYS A 138 2.71 34.27 14.10
N ASP A 139 2.83 35.32 13.30
CA ASP A 139 1.81 35.71 12.31
C ASP A 139 1.79 34.76 11.12
N GLU A 140 2.97 34.34 10.64
CA GLU A 140 3.12 33.36 9.58
C GLU A 140 2.69 31.96 10.04
N VAL A 141 3.08 31.57 11.27
CA VAL A 141 2.71 30.28 11.86
C VAL A 141 1.19 30.15 11.99
N SER A 142 0.49 31.20 12.41
CA SER A 142 -0.98 31.17 12.49
C SER A 142 -1.59 30.85 11.12
N LYS A 143 -1.13 31.53 10.06
CA LYS A 143 -1.61 31.28 8.69
C LYS A 143 -1.29 29.86 8.23
N LEU A 144 -0.06 29.37 8.47
CA LEU A 144 0.35 28.02 8.13
C LEU A 144 -0.53 26.97 8.81
N THR A 145 -0.85 27.17 10.09
CA THR A 145 -1.67 26.21 10.85
C THR A 145 -3.11 26.13 10.35
N ASP A 146 -3.64 27.23 9.83
CA ASP A 146 -5.00 27.26 9.27
C ASP A 146 -5.06 26.69 7.84
N SER A 147 -3.93 26.65 7.13
CA SER A 147 -3.82 26.13 5.77
C SER A 147 -3.02 24.83 5.66
N LEU A 148 -2.85 24.04 6.73
CA LEU A 148 -2.01 22.83 6.75
C LEU A 148 -2.34 21.84 5.62
N PHE A 149 -3.63 21.62 5.35
CA PHE A 149 -4.07 20.73 4.29
C PHE A 149 -3.69 21.26 2.90
N SER A 150 -3.98 22.54 2.63
CA SER A 150 -3.63 23.19 1.37
C SER A 150 -2.13 23.24 1.15
N LEU A 151 -1.36 23.49 2.22
CA LEU A 151 0.10 23.49 2.21
C LEU A 151 0.67 22.15 1.78
N ARG A 152 0.13 21.06 2.32
CA ARG A 152 0.56 19.71 1.95
C ARG A 152 0.24 19.40 0.49
N LEU A 153 -0.96 19.75 0.04
CA LEU A 153 -1.38 19.56 -1.35
C LEU A 153 -0.51 20.38 -2.31
N GLU A 154 -0.15 21.61 -1.94
CA GLU A 154 0.78 22.45 -2.70
C GLU A 154 2.18 21.84 -2.77
N MET A 155 2.71 21.32 -1.66
CA MET A 155 4.02 20.65 -1.63
C MET A 155 4.04 19.38 -2.49
N ALA A 156 2.94 18.63 -2.56
CA ALA A 156 2.83 17.49 -3.47
C ALA A 156 2.81 17.94 -4.95
N VAL A 157 1.98 18.96 -5.27
CA VAL A 157 1.78 19.44 -6.65
C VAL A 157 3.00 20.19 -7.22
N THR A 158 3.81 20.81 -6.36
CA THR A 158 5.00 21.58 -6.77
C THR A 158 6.26 20.72 -6.92
N ARG A 159 6.20 19.41 -6.66
CA ARG A 159 7.35 18.52 -6.89
C ARG A 159 7.76 18.57 -8.37
N PRO A 160 9.05 18.77 -8.67
CA PRO A 160 9.51 18.80 -10.06
C PRO A 160 9.22 17.45 -10.73
N THR A 161 8.67 17.50 -11.95
CA THR A 161 8.40 16.31 -12.77
C THR A 161 9.72 15.65 -13.18
N LYS A 162 10.12 14.62 -12.42
CA LYS A 162 11.30 13.81 -12.71
C LYS A 162 10.98 12.63 -13.64
N PRO A 163 11.98 12.05 -14.32
CA PRO A 163 11.83 10.79 -15.04
C PRO A 163 11.51 9.65 -14.06
N TRP A 164 10.21 9.34 -13.91
CA TRP A 164 9.69 8.32 -12.99
C TRP A 164 10.28 6.91 -13.21
N LEU A 165 10.83 6.63 -14.39
CA LEU A 165 11.52 5.38 -14.68
C LEU A 165 12.81 5.23 -13.85
N GLU A 166 13.58 6.31 -13.69
CA GLU A 166 14.78 6.31 -12.86
C GLU A 166 14.43 6.16 -11.37
N GLU A 167 13.35 6.80 -10.94
CA GLU A 167 12.81 6.67 -9.59
C GLU A 167 12.34 5.24 -9.32
N ARG A 168 11.59 4.64 -10.26
CA ARG A 168 11.22 3.23 -10.20
C ARG A 168 12.42 2.33 -10.06
N ASP A 169 13.50 2.56 -10.81
CA ASP A 169 14.72 1.75 -10.71
C ASP A 169 15.40 1.87 -9.34
N LYS A 170 15.36 3.04 -8.70
CA LYS A 170 15.83 3.22 -7.31
C LYS A 170 14.92 2.49 -6.33
N LEU A 171 13.61 2.59 -6.48
CA LEU A 171 12.63 1.86 -5.66
C LEU A 171 12.81 0.35 -5.77
N ILE A 172 13.07 -0.17 -6.98
CA ILE A 172 13.34 -1.60 -7.18
C ILE A 172 14.55 -2.07 -6.37
N LYS A 173 15.62 -1.28 -6.31
CA LYS A 173 16.80 -1.60 -5.48
C LYS A 173 16.45 -1.60 -3.99
N LEU A 174 15.68 -0.61 -3.53
CA LEU A 174 15.22 -0.55 -2.14
C LEU A 174 14.36 -1.77 -1.79
N VAL A 175 13.45 -2.17 -2.67
CA VAL A 175 12.62 -3.39 -2.49
C VAL A 175 13.50 -4.64 -2.46
N ALA A 176 14.52 -4.71 -3.31
CA ALA A 176 15.48 -5.82 -3.32
C ALA A 176 16.27 -5.93 -2.01
N GLU A 177 16.66 -4.78 -1.41
CA GLU A 177 17.30 -4.75 -0.09
C GLU A 177 16.36 -5.25 1.01
N GLN A 178 15.11 -4.79 1.03
CA GLN A 178 14.10 -5.27 1.98
C GLN A 178 13.80 -6.76 1.81
N TYR A 179 13.72 -7.25 0.56
CA TYR A 179 13.57 -8.67 0.26
C TYR A 179 14.76 -9.48 0.79
N ARG A 180 16.00 -9.03 0.58
CA ARG A 180 17.20 -9.72 1.05
C ARG A 180 17.28 -9.82 2.58
N SER A 181 16.71 -8.84 3.30
CA SER A 181 16.66 -8.82 4.78
C SER A 181 15.90 -10.01 5.39
N GLY A 182 15.00 -10.65 4.63
CA GLY A 182 14.22 -11.80 5.09
C GLY A 182 12.98 -11.47 5.92
N SER A 183 12.64 -10.18 6.11
CA SER A 183 11.38 -9.75 6.72
C SER A 183 10.42 -9.18 5.66
N PHE A 184 10.11 -10.01 4.67
CA PHE A 184 9.31 -9.63 3.51
C PHE A 184 8.06 -10.50 3.37
N SER A 185 6.92 -9.90 3.08
CA SER A 185 5.67 -10.63 2.82
C SER A 185 5.02 -10.15 1.53
N LEU A 186 4.29 -11.04 0.86
CA LEU A 186 3.57 -10.71 -0.37
C LEU A 186 2.09 -10.51 -0.05
N VAL A 187 1.47 -9.54 -0.71
CA VAL A 187 0.05 -9.27 -0.58
C VAL A 187 -0.59 -9.31 -1.97
N LEU A 188 -1.44 -10.29 -2.21
CA LEU A 188 -1.95 -10.63 -3.54
C LEU A 188 -3.41 -10.25 -3.68
N GLY A 189 -3.74 -9.58 -4.78
CA GLY A 189 -5.11 -9.20 -5.13
C GLY A 189 -5.56 -9.83 -6.44
N ALA A 190 -6.80 -9.50 -6.82
CA ALA A 190 -7.49 -10.14 -7.94
C ALA A 190 -6.72 -10.05 -9.26
N GLY A 191 -5.90 -9.00 -9.45
CA GLY A 191 -5.06 -8.88 -10.64
C GLY A 191 -4.07 -10.02 -10.84
N VAL A 192 -3.68 -10.74 -9.78
CA VAL A 192 -2.85 -11.95 -9.88
C VAL A 192 -3.66 -13.09 -10.50
N SER A 193 -4.86 -13.34 -10.01
CA SER A 193 -5.78 -14.37 -10.52
C SER A 193 -6.27 -14.06 -11.94
N SER A 194 -6.55 -12.79 -12.23
CA SER A 194 -6.91 -12.34 -13.58
C SER A 194 -5.78 -12.54 -14.59
N SER A 195 -4.51 -12.51 -14.17
CA SER A 195 -3.38 -12.84 -15.06
C SER A 195 -3.39 -14.29 -15.54
N ALA A 196 -4.13 -15.17 -14.84
CA ALA A 196 -4.36 -16.57 -15.18
C ALA A 196 -5.75 -16.84 -15.77
N GLY A 197 -6.48 -15.78 -16.14
CA GLY A 197 -7.76 -15.85 -16.85
C GLY A 197 -9.00 -15.84 -15.96
N LEU A 198 -8.88 -15.69 -14.63
CA LEU A 198 -10.08 -15.61 -13.78
C LEU A 198 -10.83 -14.27 -13.95
N PRO A 199 -12.18 -14.30 -13.90
CA PRO A 199 -12.99 -13.09 -14.06
C PRO A 199 -12.75 -12.11 -12.91
N ASP A 200 -12.97 -10.82 -13.18
CA ASP A 200 -13.06 -9.85 -12.10
C ASP A 200 -14.34 -10.06 -11.27
N TRP A 201 -14.37 -9.41 -10.11
CA TRP A 201 -15.44 -9.54 -9.13
C TRP A 201 -16.83 -9.16 -9.67
N ASN A 202 -16.91 -8.10 -10.48
CA ASN A 202 -18.18 -7.66 -11.05
C ASN A 202 -18.68 -8.68 -12.07
N THR A 203 -17.77 -9.20 -12.90
CA THR A 203 -18.08 -10.20 -13.92
C THR A 203 -18.59 -11.50 -13.28
N LEU A 204 -17.94 -11.97 -12.21
CA LEU A 204 -18.37 -13.15 -11.47
C LEU A 204 -19.79 -12.98 -10.89
N LEU A 205 -20.02 -11.86 -10.19
CA LEU A 205 -21.30 -11.59 -9.55
C LEU A 205 -22.44 -11.45 -10.57
N ASN A 206 -22.18 -10.79 -11.69
CA ASN A 206 -23.17 -10.63 -12.75
C ASN A 206 -23.56 -11.99 -13.32
N SER A 207 -22.59 -12.86 -13.61
CA SER A 207 -22.83 -14.21 -14.10
C SER A 207 -23.64 -15.04 -13.10
N LEU A 208 -23.28 -14.99 -11.81
CA LEU A 208 -24.01 -15.68 -10.75
C LEU A 208 -25.46 -15.20 -10.63
N PHE A 209 -25.68 -13.89 -10.70
CA PHE A 209 -27.02 -13.32 -10.63
C PHE A 209 -27.87 -13.71 -11.85
N VAL A 210 -27.31 -13.65 -13.05
CA VAL A 210 -27.97 -14.13 -14.27
C VAL A 210 -28.31 -15.61 -14.16
N SER A 211 -27.39 -16.45 -13.68
CA SER A 211 -27.61 -17.87 -13.47
C SER A 211 -28.74 -18.14 -12.46
N MET A 212 -28.78 -17.39 -11.35
CA MET A 212 -29.83 -17.51 -10.33
C MET A 212 -31.21 -17.16 -10.92
N LEU A 213 -31.34 -16.01 -11.60
CA LEU A 213 -32.61 -15.58 -12.19
C LEU A 213 -33.10 -16.52 -13.30
N ALA A 214 -32.17 -17.10 -14.07
CA ALA A 214 -32.49 -18.09 -15.10
C ALA A 214 -33.00 -19.41 -14.50
N GLN A 215 -32.46 -19.84 -13.35
CA GLN A 215 -32.93 -21.03 -12.64
C GLN A 215 -34.32 -20.84 -12.00
N GLU A 216 -34.66 -19.63 -11.59
CA GLU A 216 -35.97 -19.30 -11.01
C GLU A 216 -37.11 -19.14 -12.04
N ASN A 217 -36.84 -19.31 -13.35
CA ASN A 217 -37.83 -19.22 -14.45
C ASN A 217 -38.71 -17.95 -14.40
N ILE A 218 -38.14 -16.81 -13.97
CA ILE A 218 -38.88 -15.56 -13.75
C ILE A 218 -39.53 -15.03 -15.04
N GLY A 219 -39.00 -15.42 -16.22
CA GLY A 219 -39.58 -15.08 -17.53
C GLY A 219 -40.58 -16.09 -18.11
N GLY A 220 -41.00 -17.11 -17.35
CA GLY A 220 -41.80 -18.23 -17.84
C GLY A 220 -40.96 -19.28 -18.59
N ASP A 221 -41.61 -20.37 -19.01
CA ASP A 221 -41.05 -21.66 -19.52
C ASP A 221 -40.04 -21.57 -20.70
N LYS A 222 -39.65 -20.36 -21.16
CA LYS A 222 -38.71 -20.10 -22.26
C LYS A 222 -37.85 -18.84 -22.06
N SER A 223 -37.45 -18.47 -20.84
CA SER A 223 -36.47 -17.38 -20.69
C SER A 223 -35.07 -17.85 -21.09
N ASP A 224 -34.61 -17.40 -22.25
CA ASP A 224 -33.25 -17.64 -22.74
C ASP A 224 -32.23 -16.88 -21.87
N THR A 225 -31.13 -17.53 -21.47
CA THR A 225 -30.10 -16.96 -20.58
C THR A 225 -29.51 -15.67 -21.15
N ALA A 226 -29.46 -15.56 -22.49
CA ALA A 226 -29.04 -14.36 -23.20
C ALA A 226 -29.97 -13.15 -22.95
N GLN A 227 -31.29 -13.37 -22.88
CA GLN A 227 -32.25 -12.29 -22.62
C GLN A 227 -32.16 -11.80 -21.17
N VAL A 228 -32.02 -12.73 -20.22
CA VAL A 228 -31.82 -12.41 -18.80
C VAL A 228 -30.53 -11.61 -18.62
N SER A 229 -29.43 -12.00 -19.28
CA SER A 229 -28.16 -11.26 -19.24
C SER A 229 -28.29 -9.82 -19.76
N GLN A 230 -29.05 -9.59 -20.82
CA GLN A 230 -29.29 -8.25 -21.34
C GLN A 230 -30.12 -7.39 -20.38
N ILE A 231 -31.15 -7.96 -19.77
CA ILE A 231 -31.99 -7.27 -18.79
C ILE A 231 -31.19 -6.92 -17.54
N VAL A 232 -30.41 -7.86 -17.01
CA VAL A 232 -29.53 -7.63 -15.85
C VAL A 232 -28.49 -6.56 -16.14
N SER A 233 -27.84 -6.61 -17.32
CA SER A 233 -26.86 -5.60 -17.72
C SER A 233 -27.51 -4.21 -17.78
N ARG A 234 -28.72 -4.12 -18.34
CA ARG A 234 -29.45 -2.85 -18.40
C ARG A 234 -29.91 -2.36 -17.02
N LEU A 235 -30.31 -3.27 -16.13
CA LEU A 235 -30.72 -2.95 -14.77
C LEU A 235 -29.52 -2.44 -13.94
N MET A 236 -28.32 -2.97 -14.17
CA MET A 236 -27.09 -2.45 -13.57
C MET A 236 -26.70 -1.07 -14.08
N GLU A 237 -26.95 -0.76 -15.36
CA GLU A 237 -26.72 0.58 -15.90
C GLU A 237 -27.67 1.63 -15.34
N VAL A 238 -28.93 1.25 -15.09
CA VAL A 238 -30.01 2.17 -14.69
C VAL A 238 -30.12 2.32 -13.18
N ASP A 239 -30.08 1.22 -12.44
CA ASP A 239 -30.31 1.17 -10.98
C ASP A 239 -29.03 0.93 -10.17
N GLY A 240 -27.91 0.61 -10.83
CA GLY A 240 -26.56 0.58 -10.25
C GLY A 240 -26.42 -0.03 -8.86
N PRO A 241 -27.02 -1.19 -8.54
CA PRO A 241 -26.73 -1.85 -7.27
C PRO A 241 -25.23 -2.16 -7.23
N SER A 242 -24.57 -1.78 -6.13
CA SER A 242 -23.15 -2.08 -5.95
C SER A 242 -22.94 -3.61 -5.99
N ALA A 243 -21.74 -4.04 -6.38
CA ALA A 243 -21.35 -5.45 -6.36
C ALA A 243 -21.69 -6.13 -5.01
N LEU A 244 -21.55 -5.40 -3.91
CA LEU A 244 -21.88 -5.86 -2.56
C LEU A 244 -23.38 -6.12 -2.37
N MET A 245 -24.24 -5.28 -2.94
CA MET A 245 -25.70 -5.46 -2.90
C MET A 245 -26.10 -6.67 -3.74
N LEU A 246 -25.47 -6.88 -4.90
CA LEU A 246 -25.73 -8.07 -5.72
C LEU A 246 -25.33 -9.35 -4.97
N ALA A 247 -24.13 -9.37 -4.37
CA ALA A 247 -23.68 -10.47 -3.54
C ALA A 247 -24.66 -10.76 -2.38
N ARG A 248 -25.23 -9.73 -1.77
CA ARG A 248 -26.27 -9.86 -0.74
C ARG A 248 -27.56 -10.49 -1.28
N TYR A 249 -28.03 -10.09 -2.46
CA TYR A 249 -29.18 -10.70 -3.10
C TYR A 249 -28.94 -12.17 -3.43
N ILE A 250 -27.80 -12.47 -4.06
CA ILE A 250 -27.41 -13.84 -4.41
C ILE A 250 -27.34 -14.71 -3.13
N ARG A 251 -26.72 -14.20 -2.07
CA ARG A 251 -26.65 -14.92 -0.79
C ARG A 251 -28.05 -15.15 -0.20
N LYS A 252 -28.93 -14.14 -0.20
CA LYS A 252 -30.29 -14.28 0.35
C LYS A 252 -31.17 -15.20 -0.48
N GLY A 253 -30.99 -15.22 -1.80
CA GLY A 253 -31.72 -16.08 -2.72
C GLY A 253 -31.28 -17.54 -2.66
N LEU A 254 -29.98 -17.79 -2.48
CA LEU A 254 -29.41 -19.14 -2.46
C LEU A 254 -29.25 -19.72 -1.04
N SER A 255 -29.35 -18.92 0.02
CA SER A 255 -29.20 -19.37 1.41
C SER A 255 -30.49 -19.14 2.22
N VAL A 256 -31.35 -20.15 2.32
CA VAL A 256 -32.53 -20.14 3.20
C VAL A 256 -32.19 -20.86 4.52
N GLY A 257 -31.12 -20.41 5.17
CA GLY A 257 -30.86 -20.68 6.58
C GLY A 257 -30.40 -22.09 6.99
N SER A 258 -30.24 -23.05 6.08
CA SER A 258 -29.69 -24.39 6.40
C SER A 258 -28.17 -24.51 6.09
N PRO A 259 -27.37 -25.20 6.93
CA PRO A 259 -25.96 -25.51 6.64
C PRO A 259 -25.74 -26.22 5.29
N THR A 260 -26.68 -27.08 4.87
CA THR A 260 -26.61 -27.78 3.58
C THR A 260 -26.75 -26.84 2.39
N GLU A 261 -27.54 -25.77 2.52
CA GLU A 261 -27.76 -24.79 1.46
C GLU A 261 -26.61 -23.80 1.35
N GLN A 262 -25.95 -23.48 2.46
CA GLN A 262 -24.70 -22.70 2.45
C GLN A 262 -23.59 -23.43 1.68
N GLN A 263 -23.52 -24.76 1.78
CA GLN A 263 -22.58 -25.56 0.99
C GLN A 263 -22.94 -25.50 -0.51
N SER A 264 -24.22 -25.66 -0.87
CA SER A 264 -24.68 -25.53 -2.27
C SER A 264 -24.37 -24.15 -2.86
N PHE A 265 -24.50 -23.10 -2.06
CA PHE A 265 -24.11 -21.74 -2.45
C PHE A 265 -22.63 -21.61 -2.74
N ILE A 266 -21.78 -22.12 -1.83
CA ILE A 266 -20.32 -22.11 -1.99
C ILE A 266 -19.91 -22.91 -3.23
N GLU A 267 -20.52 -24.08 -3.46
CA GLU A 267 -20.27 -24.92 -4.63
C GLU A 267 -20.68 -24.23 -5.93
N ALA A 268 -21.85 -23.56 -5.96
CA ALA A 268 -22.30 -22.79 -7.12
C ALA A 268 -21.35 -21.63 -7.45
N ILE A 269 -20.88 -20.89 -6.44
CA ILE A 269 -19.89 -19.81 -6.63
C ILE A 269 -18.58 -20.37 -7.14
N THR A 270 -18.09 -21.44 -6.49
CA THR A 270 -16.82 -22.09 -6.86
C THR A 270 -16.90 -22.54 -8.32
N HIS A 271 -17.95 -23.29 -8.69
CA HIS A 271 -18.15 -23.73 -10.06
C HIS A 271 -18.15 -22.57 -11.06
N GLN A 272 -18.92 -21.51 -10.79
CA GLN A 272 -18.97 -20.34 -11.67
C GLN A 272 -17.63 -19.61 -11.79
N LEU A 273 -16.89 -19.47 -10.69
CA LEU A 273 -15.58 -18.84 -10.67
C LEU A 273 -14.61 -19.50 -11.67
N TYR A 274 -14.53 -20.83 -11.64
CA TYR A 274 -13.63 -21.57 -12.51
C TYR A 274 -14.20 -21.82 -13.91
N SER A 275 -15.52 -21.94 -14.08
CA SER A 275 -16.12 -22.11 -15.41
C SER A 275 -16.04 -20.85 -16.28
N LEU A 276 -15.97 -19.67 -15.67
CA LEU A 276 -15.82 -18.39 -16.37
C LEU A 276 -14.37 -18.05 -16.69
N ARG A 277 -13.43 -18.92 -16.33
CA ARG A 277 -12.01 -18.71 -16.58
C ARG A 277 -11.73 -18.71 -18.08
N ASN A 278 -11.00 -17.70 -18.55
CA ASN A 278 -10.50 -17.69 -19.92
C ASN A 278 -9.35 -18.70 -20.09
N GLU A 279 -9.56 -19.69 -20.96
CA GLU A 279 -8.60 -20.75 -21.27
C GLU A 279 -7.40 -20.30 -22.13
N ASP A 280 -7.48 -19.12 -22.77
CA ASP A 280 -6.35 -18.54 -23.52
C ASP A 280 -5.15 -18.23 -22.62
N PHE A 281 -5.41 -18.05 -21.31
CA PHE A 281 -4.39 -17.82 -20.31
C PHE A 281 -3.96 -19.14 -19.68
N GLN A 282 -2.68 -19.25 -19.33
CA GLN A 282 -2.19 -20.38 -18.54
C GLN A 282 -2.47 -20.15 -17.05
N ILE A 283 -2.74 -21.22 -16.30
CA ILE A 283 -2.91 -21.15 -14.84
C ILE A 283 -1.62 -20.64 -14.19
N GLU A 284 -0.47 -21.18 -14.61
CA GLU A 284 0.85 -20.68 -14.25
C GLU A 284 1.23 -19.47 -15.11
N SER A 285 0.54 -18.34 -14.92
CA SER A 285 0.88 -17.11 -15.63
C SER A 285 2.32 -16.67 -15.35
N GLU A 286 2.89 -15.80 -16.20
CA GLU A 286 4.24 -15.24 -15.97
C GLU A 286 4.33 -14.54 -14.60
N LEU A 287 3.24 -13.90 -14.16
CA LEU A 287 3.17 -13.21 -12.88
C LEU A 287 3.17 -14.18 -11.70
N ILE A 288 2.31 -15.20 -11.74
CA ILE A 288 2.23 -16.24 -10.72
C ILE A 288 3.56 -17.01 -10.63
N THR A 289 4.16 -17.30 -11.79
CA THR A 289 5.49 -17.89 -11.90
C THR A 289 6.56 -17.02 -11.24
N ALA A 290 6.54 -15.70 -11.46
CA ALA A 290 7.49 -14.77 -10.85
C ALA A 290 7.29 -14.64 -9.34
N ILE A 291 6.04 -14.65 -8.86
CA ILE A 291 5.70 -14.69 -7.43
C ILE A 291 6.26 -15.97 -6.79
N ALA A 292 5.99 -17.14 -7.38
CA ALA A 292 6.48 -18.42 -6.85
C ALA A 292 8.03 -18.48 -6.83
N ARG A 293 8.70 -17.84 -7.80
CA ARG A 293 10.16 -17.69 -7.82
C ARG A 293 10.70 -16.82 -6.68
N LEU A 294 9.96 -15.80 -6.25
CA LEU A 294 10.35 -14.98 -5.09
C LEU A 294 10.22 -15.76 -3.77
N CYS A 295 9.23 -16.64 -3.68
CA CYS A 295 9.00 -17.50 -2.52
C CYS A 295 10.00 -18.66 -2.42
N THR A 296 10.71 -18.98 -3.50
CA THR A 296 11.67 -20.10 -3.52
C THR A 296 12.86 -19.80 -2.59
N PRO A 297 13.16 -20.65 -1.60
CA PRO A 297 14.30 -20.47 -0.72
C PRO A 297 15.63 -20.44 -1.50
N THR A 298 16.54 -19.58 -1.05
CA THR A 298 17.92 -19.51 -1.59
C THR A 298 18.89 -20.18 -0.62
N ARG A 299 20.18 -20.23 -0.97
CA ARG A 299 21.24 -20.68 -0.04
C ARG A 299 21.26 -19.90 1.29
N THR A 300 20.69 -18.70 1.31
CA THR A 300 20.58 -17.83 2.51
C THR A 300 19.22 -17.95 3.22
N GLY A 301 18.45 -18.99 2.91
CA GLY A 301 17.13 -19.26 3.47
C GLY A 301 15.98 -18.67 2.64
N ALA A 302 14.76 -18.87 3.15
CA ALA A 302 13.54 -18.26 2.64
C ALA A 302 13.55 -16.76 2.94
N LYS A 303 13.18 -15.95 1.95
CA LYS A 303 13.12 -14.48 2.07
C LYS A 303 11.71 -13.95 2.29
N VAL A 304 10.72 -14.69 1.80
CA VAL A 304 9.30 -14.41 2.00
C VAL A 304 8.83 -15.16 3.25
N LYS A 305 8.31 -14.44 4.24
CA LYS A 305 7.77 -15.01 5.48
C LYS A 305 6.34 -15.50 5.32
N SER A 306 5.53 -14.79 4.55
CA SER A 306 4.12 -15.13 4.34
C SER A 306 3.56 -14.52 3.07
N ILE A 307 2.48 -15.13 2.58
CA ILE A 307 1.62 -14.57 1.54
C ILE A 307 0.27 -14.24 2.18
N LEU A 308 -0.21 -13.02 2.01
CA LEU A 308 -1.58 -12.63 2.30
C LEU A 308 -2.33 -12.51 0.98
N THR A 309 -3.42 -13.23 0.80
CA THR A 309 -4.19 -13.19 -0.45
C THR A 309 -5.65 -12.81 -0.17
N TYR A 310 -6.14 -11.89 -1.00
CA TYR A 310 -7.55 -11.50 -1.05
C TYR A 310 -8.33 -12.29 -2.10
N ASN A 311 -7.65 -13.22 -2.77
CA ASN A 311 -8.23 -14.04 -3.81
C ASN A 311 -8.79 -15.33 -3.21
N PHE A 312 -9.87 -15.80 -3.81
CA PHE A 312 -10.53 -17.02 -3.39
C PHE A 312 -9.92 -18.28 -4.00
N ASP A 313 -9.21 -18.18 -5.13
CA ASP A 313 -8.69 -19.35 -5.85
C ASP A 313 -7.45 -19.98 -5.21
N ASP A 314 -7.04 -21.14 -5.76
CA ASP A 314 -5.89 -21.95 -5.34
C ASP A 314 -4.71 -21.92 -6.33
N PHE A 315 -4.60 -20.89 -7.20
CA PHE A 315 -3.59 -20.90 -8.26
C PHE A 315 -2.15 -20.75 -7.75
N ILE A 316 -1.97 -20.00 -6.66
CA ILE A 316 -0.65 -19.83 -6.03
C ILE A 316 -0.20 -21.16 -5.41
N GLU A 317 -1.08 -21.85 -4.69
CA GLU A 317 -0.88 -23.16 -4.08
C GLU A 317 -0.45 -24.20 -5.11
N ARG A 318 -1.14 -24.24 -6.26
CA ARG A 318 -0.82 -25.16 -7.35
C ARG A 318 0.57 -24.90 -7.91
N THR A 319 0.90 -23.65 -8.13
CA THR A 319 2.21 -23.26 -8.68
C THR A 319 3.34 -23.55 -7.68
N LEU A 320 3.12 -23.31 -6.39
CA LEU A 320 4.09 -23.63 -5.33
C LEU A 320 4.26 -25.15 -5.19
N SER A 321 3.16 -25.91 -5.20
CA SER A 321 3.17 -27.38 -5.20
C SER A 321 3.95 -27.95 -6.39
N GLY A 322 3.69 -27.45 -7.60
CA GLY A 322 4.36 -27.87 -8.82
C GLY A 322 5.87 -27.63 -8.81
N ARG A 323 6.34 -26.72 -7.96
CA ARG A 323 7.76 -26.40 -7.73
C ARG A 323 8.37 -27.14 -6.54
N GLY A 324 7.61 -27.97 -5.84
CA GLY A 324 8.04 -28.68 -4.64
C GLY A 324 8.22 -27.78 -3.42
N LEU A 325 7.56 -26.62 -3.37
CA LEU A 325 7.57 -25.73 -2.21
C LEU A 325 6.49 -26.15 -1.21
N VAL A 326 6.92 -26.44 0.02
CA VAL A 326 6.05 -26.77 1.14
C VAL A 326 5.35 -25.50 1.62
N HIS A 327 4.02 -25.52 1.66
CA HIS A 327 3.19 -24.38 2.06
C HIS A 327 1.94 -24.86 2.77
N LYS A 328 1.29 -23.93 3.49
CA LYS A 328 0.03 -24.16 4.18
C LYS A 328 -0.95 -23.03 3.88
N SER A 329 -2.06 -23.35 3.24
CA SER A 329 -3.19 -22.42 3.10
C SER A 329 -3.91 -22.32 4.44
N ILE A 330 -4.06 -21.10 4.94
CA ILE A 330 -4.68 -20.77 6.23
C ILE A 330 -5.91 -19.92 5.96
N PHE A 331 -7.07 -20.46 6.34
CA PHE A 331 -8.37 -19.82 6.11
C PHE A 331 -9.31 -19.92 7.34
N GLU A 332 -8.81 -20.44 8.46
CA GLU A 332 -9.48 -20.46 9.76
C GLU A 332 -8.54 -20.06 10.92
N GLU A 333 -9.11 -19.70 12.07
CA GLU A 333 -8.37 -19.15 13.21
C GLU A 333 -7.42 -20.15 13.89
N PHE A 334 -7.78 -21.43 13.91
CA PHE A 334 -7.06 -22.46 14.68
C PHE A 334 -5.89 -23.11 13.93
N GLU A 335 -5.65 -22.69 12.69
CA GLU A 335 -4.56 -23.22 11.87
C GLU A 335 -3.26 -22.45 12.11
N THR A 336 -2.23 -23.19 12.48
CA THR A 336 -0.86 -22.65 12.61
C THR A 336 0.06 -23.31 11.57
N PRO A 337 0.90 -22.52 10.88
CA PRO A 337 1.93 -23.07 9.99
C PRO A 337 3.08 -23.65 10.80
N SER A 338 3.71 -24.70 10.29
CA SER A 338 5.00 -25.15 10.79
C SER A 338 6.13 -24.21 10.35
N ALA A 339 7.30 -24.33 10.99
CA ALA A 339 8.45 -23.47 10.68
C ALA A 339 9.04 -23.68 9.27
N GLU A 340 8.74 -24.82 8.62
CA GLU A 340 9.23 -25.16 7.27
C GLU A 340 8.20 -24.87 6.17
N GLU A 341 6.94 -24.59 6.54
CA GLU A 341 5.86 -24.26 5.62
C GLU A 341 5.80 -22.75 5.36
N LEU A 342 5.62 -22.37 4.09
CA LEU A 342 5.23 -20.99 3.75
C LEU A 342 3.72 -20.82 4.03
N PRO A 343 3.31 -19.96 4.98
CA PRO A 343 1.89 -19.68 5.21
C PRO A 343 1.28 -18.81 4.10
N ILE A 344 0.10 -19.20 3.63
CA ILE A 344 -0.72 -18.46 2.68
C ILE A 344 -2.05 -18.14 3.35
N TYR A 345 -2.26 -16.89 3.73
CA TYR A 345 -3.43 -16.44 4.47
C TYR A 345 -4.52 -15.94 3.53
N HIS A 346 -5.66 -16.64 3.47
CA HIS A 346 -6.83 -16.24 2.69
C HIS A 346 -7.78 -15.38 3.53
N VAL A 347 -7.49 -14.08 3.60
CA VAL A 347 -8.17 -13.17 4.53
C VAL A 347 -9.62 -12.88 4.16
N HIS A 348 -9.99 -13.11 2.89
CA HIS A 348 -11.36 -12.98 2.38
C HIS A 348 -12.08 -14.32 2.22
N GLY A 349 -11.39 -15.43 2.48
CA GLY A 349 -11.91 -16.79 2.31
C GLY A 349 -11.27 -17.52 1.12
N PHE A 350 -11.57 -18.82 1.03
CA PHE A 350 -10.87 -19.76 0.16
C PHE A 350 -11.86 -20.70 -0.53
N LEU A 351 -11.79 -20.75 -1.86
CA LEU A 351 -12.63 -21.51 -2.78
C LEU A 351 -11.74 -22.29 -3.77
N PRO A 352 -11.03 -23.35 -3.33
CA PRO A 352 -10.20 -24.16 -4.22
C PRO A 352 -11.07 -24.91 -5.23
N GLU A 353 -10.60 -25.05 -6.48
CA GLU A 353 -11.35 -25.81 -7.49
C GLU A 353 -11.38 -27.31 -7.17
N THR A 354 -10.31 -27.87 -6.60
CA THR A 354 -10.33 -29.24 -6.07
C THR A 354 -10.56 -29.23 -4.55
N ARG A 355 -11.82 -29.19 -4.13
CA ARG A 355 -12.21 -29.11 -2.70
C ARG A 355 -11.73 -30.28 -1.86
N ASP A 356 -11.67 -31.50 -2.43
CA ASP A 356 -11.27 -32.72 -1.70
C ASP A 356 -9.84 -32.69 -1.15
N LYS A 357 -8.99 -31.77 -1.64
CA LYS A 357 -7.62 -31.60 -1.16
C LYS A 357 -7.53 -30.86 0.17
N TYR A 358 -8.59 -30.19 0.59
CA TYR A 358 -8.59 -29.30 1.74
C TYR A 358 -9.66 -29.71 2.74
N SER A 359 -9.25 -29.93 3.99
CA SER A 359 -10.16 -30.16 5.11
C SER A 359 -10.77 -28.85 5.61
N ASN A 360 -11.91 -28.93 6.31
CA ASN A 360 -12.52 -27.80 7.04
C ASN A 360 -12.95 -26.58 6.18
N LEU A 361 -13.14 -26.74 4.86
CA LEU A 361 -13.60 -25.65 3.99
C LEU A 361 -14.97 -25.07 4.44
N ASP A 362 -15.77 -25.84 5.16
CA ASP A 362 -17.05 -25.44 5.76
C ASP A 362 -16.90 -24.37 6.86
N ARG A 363 -15.72 -24.26 7.48
CA ARG A 363 -15.41 -23.28 8.53
C ARG A 363 -14.85 -21.97 7.99
N CYS A 364 -14.57 -21.92 6.69
CA CYS A 364 -14.01 -20.74 6.04
C CYS A 364 -15.00 -19.57 6.11
N THR A 365 -14.55 -18.44 6.66
CA THR A 365 -15.34 -17.20 6.64
C THR A 365 -15.26 -16.56 5.26
N LEU A 366 -16.30 -16.75 4.46
CA LEU A 366 -16.36 -16.18 3.12
C LEU A 366 -16.80 -14.70 3.18
N VAL A 367 -15.85 -13.80 2.89
CA VAL A 367 -16.05 -12.35 2.81
C VAL A 367 -16.57 -12.00 1.42
N PHE A 368 -17.75 -12.54 1.11
CA PHE A 368 -18.37 -12.46 -0.21
C PHE A 368 -19.41 -11.34 -0.30
N SER A 369 -20.12 -11.06 0.79
CA SER A 369 -21.21 -10.09 0.82
C SER A 369 -20.92 -8.93 1.78
N GLU A 370 -21.73 -7.87 1.69
CA GLU A 370 -21.68 -6.73 2.60
C GLU A 370 -21.64 -7.16 4.08
N GLU A 371 -22.40 -8.20 4.44
CA GLU A 371 -22.43 -8.79 5.79
C GLU A 371 -21.09 -9.39 6.20
N GLY A 372 -20.35 -10.02 5.28
CA GLY A 372 -19.03 -10.58 5.56
C GLY A 372 -18.02 -9.48 5.88
N TYR A 373 -18.06 -8.37 5.12
CA TYR A 373 -17.27 -7.19 5.45
C TYR A 373 -17.69 -6.61 6.79
N HIS A 374 -18.98 -6.40 7.04
CA HIS A 374 -19.48 -5.87 8.33
C HIS A 374 -19.05 -6.72 9.52
N LEU A 375 -19.02 -8.05 9.38
CA LEU A 375 -18.52 -8.95 10.43
C LEU A 375 -17.07 -8.65 10.76
N ILE A 376 -16.20 -8.56 9.75
CA ILE A 376 -14.76 -8.28 9.90
C ILE A 376 -14.51 -6.86 10.40
N TYR A 377 -15.33 -5.88 10.00
CA TYR A 377 -15.22 -4.51 10.53
C TYR A 377 -15.62 -4.42 11.99
N ARG A 378 -16.74 -5.08 12.36
CA ARG A 378 -17.26 -5.05 13.73
C ARG A 378 -16.34 -5.79 14.67
N ASP A 379 -15.84 -6.94 14.24
CA ASP A 379 -14.92 -7.75 15.03
C ASP A 379 -13.46 -7.34 14.79
N SER A 380 -12.98 -6.41 15.61
CA SER A 380 -11.59 -5.95 15.56
C SER A 380 -10.58 -7.04 15.92
N TYR A 381 -11.01 -8.13 16.58
CA TYR A 381 -10.16 -9.27 16.95
C TYR A 381 -10.32 -10.46 16.01
N HIS A 382 -11.09 -10.33 14.93
CA HIS A 382 -11.18 -11.37 13.92
C HIS A 382 -9.78 -11.75 13.42
N TRP A 383 -9.50 -13.07 13.35
CA TRP A 383 -8.17 -13.61 13.04
C TRP A 383 -7.55 -12.99 11.79
N SER A 384 -8.35 -12.75 10.74
CA SER A 384 -7.88 -12.16 9.49
C SER A 384 -7.36 -10.73 9.66
N ASN A 385 -7.98 -9.91 10.53
CA ASN A 385 -7.49 -8.57 10.86
C ASN A 385 -6.18 -8.64 11.65
N LEU A 386 -6.09 -9.57 12.61
CA LEU A 386 -4.88 -9.75 13.43
C LEU A 386 -3.69 -10.20 12.60
N VAL A 387 -3.86 -11.17 11.71
CA VAL A 387 -2.81 -11.65 10.80
C VAL A 387 -2.34 -10.56 9.85
N GLN A 388 -3.27 -9.79 9.27
CA GLN A 388 -2.93 -8.64 8.42
C GLN A 388 -2.16 -7.57 9.19
N LEU A 389 -2.61 -7.17 10.38
CA LEU A 389 -1.93 -6.21 11.22
C LEU A 389 -0.53 -6.69 11.64
N ASN A 390 -0.39 -7.98 11.97
CA ASN A 390 0.90 -8.57 12.28
C ASN A 390 1.85 -8.46 11.07
N GLY A 391 1.38 -8.85 9.89
CA GLY A 391 2.12 -8.71 8.63
C GLY A 391 2.56 -7.27 8.38
N PHE A 392 1.66 -6.30 8.51
CA PHE A 392 1.95 -4.89 8.27
C PHE A 392 2.88 -4.26 9.31
N LYS A 393 2.90 -4.74 10.56
CA LYS A 393 3.82 -4.23 11.58
C LYS A 393 5.21 -4.86 11.53
N GLU A 394 5.29 -6.17 11.27
CA GLU A 394 6.54 -6.94 11.38
C GLU A 394 7.32 -7.06 10.07
N THR A 395 6.67 -6.92 8.92
CA THR A 395 7.28 -7.17 7.60
C THR A 395 7.12 -6.00 6.64
N SER A 396 8.04 -5.90 5.68
CA SER A 396 7.83 -5.10 4.46
C SER A 396 6.95 -5.89 3.50
N CYS A 397 5.86 -5.26 3.05
CA CYS A 397 4.86 -5.93 2.24
C CYS A 397 4.93 -5.45 0.79
N LEU A 398 4.96 -6.38 -0.16
CA LEU A 398 4.84 -6.08 -1.59
C LEU A 398 3.46 -6.46 -2.11
N MET A 399 2.68 -5.46 -2.47
CA MET A 399 1.30 -5.58 -2.91
C MET A 399 1.24 -5.71 -4.44
N ILE A 400 0.66 -6.81 -4.92
CA ILE A 400 0.64 -7.20 -6.34
C ILE A 400 -0.81 -7.49 -6.74
N GLY A 401 -1.29 -6.85 -7.81
CA GLY A 401 -2.65 -7.07 -8.31
C GLY A 401 -3.76 -6.52 -7.41
N LEU A 402 -3.42 -5.62 -6.47
CA LEU A 402 -4.37 -4.94 -5.58
C LEU A 402 -4.65 -3.51 -6.06
N SER A 403 -5.91 -3.11 -6.01
CA SER A 403 -6.34 -1.74 -6.28
C SER A 403 -6.22 -0.81 -5.07
N LEU A 404 -6.00 -1.35 -3.85
CA LEU A 404 -6.01 -0.61 -2.58
C LEU A 404 -7.28 0.22 -2.35
N THR A 405 -8.39 -0.22 -2.96
CA THR A 405 -9.72 0.38 -2.78
C THR A 405 -10.50 -0.28 -1.65
N ASP A 406 -10.04 -1.43 -1.16
CA ASP A 406 -10.65 -2.13 -0.03
C ASP A 406 -10.54 -1.29 1.25
N PRO A 407 -11.65 -0.87 1.88
CA PRO A 407 -11.56 0.01 3.03
C PRO A 407 -11.04 -0.69 4.30
N ASN A 408 -11.08 -2.03 4.40
CA ASN A 408 -10.59 -2.73 5.58
C ASN A 408 -9.07 -2.79 5.51
N LEU A 409 -8.51 -3.15 4.35
CA LEU A 409 -7.07 -3.05 4.09
C LEU A 409 -6.55 -1.64 4.37
N ARG A 410 -7.23 -0.59 3.87
CA ARG A 410 -6.83 0.81 4.14
C ARG A 410 -6.85 1.13 5.63
N ARG A 411 -7.91 0.72 6.35
CA ARG A 411 -8.01 0.88 7.82
C ARG A 411 -6.85 0.20 8.55
N LEU A 412 -6.51 -1.04 8.18
CA LEU A 412 -5.44 -1.79 8.84
C LEU A 412 -4.06 -1.19 8.53
N LEU A 413 -3.81 -0.74 7.30
CA LEU A 413 -2.60 -0.02 6.94
C LEU A 413 -2.47 1.30 7.70
N GLU A 414 -3.57 2.05 7.83
CA GLU A 414 -3.60 3.27 8.64
C GLU A 414 -3.23 2.99 10.10
N ILE A 415 -3.79 1.94 10.69
CA ILE A 415 -3.45 1.51 12.07
C ILE A 415 -1.97 1.11 12.18
N ALA A 416 -1.44 0.38 11.19
CA ALA A 416 -0.05 -0.04 11.17
C ALA A 416 0.93 1.12 10.96
N SER A 417 0.55 2.13 10.16
CA SER A 417 1.42 3.27 9.83
C SER A 417 1.56 4.28 10.98
N LYS A 418 0.65 4.29 11.97
CA LYS A 418 0.75 5.20 13.14
C LYS A 418 2.07 5.14 13.89
N SER A 419 2.71 3.97 13.94
CA SER A 419 3.99 3.75 14.64
C SER A 419 5.22 3.83 13.73
N ILE A 420 5.04 4.21 12.46
CA ILE A 420 6.07 4.11 11.42
C ILE A 420 6.25 5.48 10.76
N GLU A 421 7.47 6.02 10.82
CA GLU A 421 7.78 7.32 10.19
C GLU A 421 8.13 7.23 8.70
N LYS A 422 8.62 6.08 8.22
CA LYS A 422 8.94 5.87 6.79
C LYS A 422 8.13 4.73 6.21
N PRO A 423 7.49 4.91 5.04
CA PRO A 423 6.74 3.83 4.37
C PRO A 423 7.57 2.57 4.23
N LYS A 424 7.07 1.44 4.74
CA LYS A 424 7.75 0.13 4.66
C LYS A 424 7.20 -0.78 3.58
N HIS A 425 5.99 -0.49 3.11
CA HIS A 425 5.27 -1.31 2.14
C HIS A 425 5.39 -0.72 0.75
N PHE A 426 5.21 -1.56 -0.26
CA PHE A 426 5.31 -1.21 -1.66
C PHE A 426 4.10 -1.75 -2.41
N ALA A 427 3.55 -0.99 -3.34
CA ALA A 427 2.42 -1.42 -4.14
C ALA A 427 2.62 -1.13 -5.62
N PHE A 428 2.39 -2.13 -6.47
CA PHE A 428 2.35 -1.90 -7.92
C PHE A 428 1.06 -1.21 -8.32
N MET A 429 1.15 -0.02 -8.90
CA MET A 429 0.00 0.69 -9.47
C MET A 429 0.24 1.01 -10.95
N ARG A 430 -0.84 0.92 -11.74
CA ARG A 430 -0.78 1.21 -13.18
C ARG A 430 -0.74 2.71 -13.40
N ARG A 431 0.29 3.22 -14.08
CA ARG A 431 0.41 4.62 -14.48
C ARG A 431 -0.47 4.86 -15.69
N LEU A 432 -1.29 5.90 -15.65
CA LEU A 432 -2.13 6.29 -16.77
C LEU A 432 -1.30 7.10 -17.77
N THR A 433 -1.36 6.74 -19.06
CA THR A 433 -0.72 7.51 -20.13
C THR A 433 -1.77 8.34 -20.86
N SER A 434 -1.40 9.50 -21.40
CA SER A 434 -2.33 10.34 -22.16
C SER A 434 -2.94 9.62 -23.36
N LYS A 435 -2.24 8.65 -23.96
CA LYS A 435 -2.78 7.78 -25.02
C LYS A 435 -3.95 6.94 -24.52
N LYS A 436 -3.76 6.16 -23.45
CA LYS A 436 -4.81 5.29 -22.87
C LYS A 436 -5.96 6.13 -22.27
N PHE A 437 -5.64 7.28 -21.68
CA PHE A 437 -6.65 8.18 -21.12
C PHE A 437 -7.55 8.82 -22.20
N LYS A 438 -6.98 9.16 -23.37
CA LYS A 438 -7.74 9.75 -24.48
C LYS A 438 -8.64 8.77 -25.19
N SER A 439 -8.22 7.51 -25.34
CA SER A 439 -9.02 6.50 -26.03
C SER A 439 -10.27 6.13 -25.24
N GLY A 440 -10.16 6.04 -23.90
CA GLY A 440 -11.21 5.55 -23.01
C GLY A 440 -11.66 4.12 -23.37
N ASP A 441 -12.33 3.43 -22.46
CA ASP A 441 -12.89 2.10 -22.77
C ASP A 441 -14.19 2.18 -23.59
N ARG A 442 -14.79 3.38 -23.74
CA ARG A 442 -16.12 3.60 -24.34
C ARG A 442 -16.12 4.52 -25.57
N GLY A 443 -15.00 4.60 -26.30
CA GLY A 443 -14.93 5.21 -27.64
C GLY A 443 -15.16 6.72 -27.74
N HIS A 444 -15.40 7.43 -26.64
CA HIS A 444 -15.54 8.89 -26.63
C HIS A 444 -14.17 9.54 -26.48
N GLN A 445 -13.53 9.84 -27.62
CA GLN A 445 -12.20 10.44 -27.63
C GLN A 445 -12.23 11.84 -27.01
N LEU A 446 -11.49 12.04 -25.93
CA LEU A 446 -11.36 13.35 -25.30
C LEU A 446 -10.59 14.32 -26.22
N LYS A 447 -11.28 15.36 -26.70
CA LYS A 447 -10.71 16.43 -27.53
C LYS A 447 -9.96 17.47 -26.68
N ILE A 448 -9.05 17.01 -25.82
CA ILE A 448 -8.23 17.88 -24.96
C ILE A 448 -6.76 17.76 -25.41
N PRO A 449 -5.99 18.87 -25.47
CA PRO A 449 -4.56 18.83 -25.79
C PRO A 449 -3.79 17.88 -24.87
N SER A 450 -2.85 17.08 -25.41
CA SER A 450 -2.09 16.10 -24.63
C SER A 450 -1.33 16.78 -23.46
N LEU A 451 -0.74 17.95 -23.70
CA LEU A 451 -0.04 18.75 -22.67
C LEU A 451 -0.89 19.11 -21.43
N VAL A 452 -2.21 19.22 -21.58
CA VAL A 452 -3.11 19.50 -20.45
C VAL A 452 -3.43 18.20 -19.71
N ILE A 453 -3.66 17.12 -20.44
CA ILE A 453 -3.86 15.79 -19.88
C ILE A 453 -2.61 15.31 -19.14
N ASP A 454 -1.42 15.45 -19.72
CA ASP A 454 -0.16 15.04 -19.11
C ASP A 454 0.05 15.79 -17.78
N ARG A 455 -0.16 17.12 -17.76
CA ARG A 455 -0.10 17.92 -16.52
C ARG A 455 -1.14 17.49 -15.47
N PHE A 456 -2.34 17.13 -15.89
CA PHE A 456 -3.38 16.63 -14.98
C PHE A 456 -3.03 15.25 -14.43
N LEU A 457 -2.55 14.34 -15.30
CA LEU A 457 -2.17 12.98 -14.92
C LEU A 457 -0.96 12.99 -13.99
N ASP A 458 0.04 13.83 -14.22
CA ASP A 458 1.17 13.97 -13.32
C ASP A 458 0.73 14.43 -11.93
N ARG A 459 -0.20 15.39 -11.84
CA ARG A 459 -0.81 15.79 -10.57
C ARG A 459 -1.58 14.64 -9.92
N HIS A 460 -2.40 13.93 -10.69
CA HIS A 460 -3.16 12.78 -10.19
C HIS A 460 -2.24 11.67 -9.65
N HIS A 461 -1.14 11.35 -10.35
CA HIS A 461 -0.16 10.37 -9.89
C HIS A 461 0.53 10.83 -8.60
N SER A 462 0.98 12.08 -8.53
CA SER A 462 1.62 12.63 -7.33
C SER A 462 0.67 12.67 -6.13
N THR A 463 -0.60 13.03 -6.34
CA THR A 463 -1.61 12.96 -5.28
C THR A 463 -1.86 11.53 -4.82
N ASN A 464 -1.91 10.55 -5.73
CA ASN A 464 -2.06 9.14 -5.36
C ASN A 464 -0.85 8.61 -4.59
N GLU A 465 0.37 8.97 -4.97
CA GLU A 465 1.58 8.64 -4.21
C GLU A 465 1.48 9.14 -2.77
N GLU A 466 1.04 10.38 -2.58
CA GLU A 466 0.92 10.99 -1.25
C GLU A 466 -0.17 10.31 -0.40
N LEU A 467 -1.33 10.00 -0.98
CA LEU A 467 -2.40 9.26 -0.31
C LEU A 467 -1.94 7.85 0.11
N MET A 468 -1.17 7.17 -0.74
CA MET A 468 -0.61 5.85 -0.40
C MET A 468 0.48 5.97 0.66
N ARG A 469 1.27 7.04 0.62
CA ARG A 469 2.31 7.33 1.60
C ARG A 469 1.74 7.52 3.00
N GLU A 470 0.58 8.15 3.14
CA GLU A 470 -0.15 8.24 4.42
C GLU A 470 -0.48 6.86 5.02
N LEU A 471 -0.81 5.90 4.15
CA LEU A 471 -1.05 4.51 4.51
C LEU A 471 0.26 3.72 4.74
N GLY A 472 1.43 4.36 4.66
CA GLY A 472 2.72 3.70 4.80
C GLY A 472 3.14 2.88 3.57
N VAL A 473 2.56 3.15 2.40
CA VAL A 473 2.78 2.43 1.15
C VAL A 473 3.46 3.32 0.11
N THR A 474 4.55 2.85 -0.47
CA THR A 474 5.23 3.48 -1.61
C THR A 474 4.75 2.88 -2.94
N VAL A 475 4.38 3.73 -3.90
CA VAL A 475 3.87 3.28 -5.19
C VAL A 475 5.01 2.95 -6.16
N ILE A 476 4.93 1.79 -6.80
CA ILE A 476 5.80 1.37 -7.90
C ILE A 476 4.98 1.40 -9.19
N TRP A 477 5.23 2.39 -10.03
CA TRP A 477 4.50 2.56 -11.29
C TRP A 477 4.89 1.53 -12.36
N TYR A 478 3.88 1.03 -13.08
CA TYR A 478 4.06 0.23 -14.30
C TYR A 478 3.06 0.67 -15.37
N GLU A 479 3.34 0.39 -16.65
CA GLU A 479 2.44 0.77 -17.75
C GLU A 479 1.66 -0.45 -18.28
N GLU A 480 2.34 -1.58 -18.41
CA GLU A 480 1.77 -2.85 -18.87
C GLU A 480 1.90 -3.94 -17.80
N TYR A 481 0.91 -4.84 -17.74
CA TYR A 481 0.92 -5.92 -16.75
C TYR A 481 2.12 -6.86 -16.91
N GLY A 482 2.65 -7.00 -18.13
CA GLY A 482 3.88 -7.77 -18.41
C GLY A 482 5.17 -7.14 -17.86
N ASP A 483 5.14 -5.91 -17.34
CA ASP A 483 6.28 -5.30 -16.66
C ASP A 483 6.48 -5.87 -15.26
N ILE A 484 5.38 -6.23 -14.57
CA ILE A 484 5.43 -6.68 -13.18
C ILE A 484 6.31 -7.93 -13.03
N PRO A 485 6.14 -9.01 -13.81
CA PRO A 485 7.02 -10.19 -13.71
C PRO A 485 8.50 -9.86 -13.92
N LYS A 486 8.82 -8.95 -14.84
CA LYS A 486 10.21 -8.50 -15.09
C LYS A 486 10.79 -7.78 -13.89
N ILE A 487 10.00 -6.91 -13.26
CA ILE A 487 10.42 -6.19 -12.05
C ILE A 487 10.61 -7.16 -10.88
N LEU A 488 9.71 -8.13 -10.68
CA LEU A 488 9.84 -9.15 -9.63
C LEU A 488 11.13 -9.98 -9.81
N ASN A 489 11.48 -10.35 -11.04
CA ASN A 489 12.74 -11.05 -11.31
C ASN A 489 13.97 -10.19 -10.96
N ARG A 490 13.95 -8.88 -11.28
CA ARG A 490 15.02 -7.95 -10.90
C ARG A 490 15.17 -7.82 -9.38
N ILE A 491 14.06 -7.72 -8.65
CA ILE A 491 14.06 -7.66 -7.17
C ILE A 491 14.76 -8.90 -6.57
N ARG A 492 14.53 -10.07 -7.16
CA ARG A 492 15.15 -11.33 -6.73
C ARG A 492 16.66 -11.38 -7.01
N GLU A 493 17.07 -10.88 -8.17
CA GLU A 493 18.48 -10.91 -8.61
C GLU A 493 19.36 -9.91 -7.86
N GLY A 494 18.80 -8.76 -7.48
CA GLY A 494 19.45 -7.80 -6.60
C GLY A 494 19.67 -6.44 -7.22
#